data_AF-A0A1B0GLC0-F1
#
_entry.id   AF-A0A1B0GLC0-F1
#
_cell.length_a   1.000
_cell.length_b   1.000
_cell.length_c   1.000
_cell.angle_alpha   90.00
_cell.angle_beta   90.00
_cell.angle_gamma   90.00
#
_symmetry.space_group_name_H-M   'P 1'
#
loop_
_entity.id
_entity.type
_entity.pdbx_description
1 polymer ?
#
loop_
_entity_poly.entity_id
_entity_poly.type
_entity_poly.pdbx_seq_one_letter_code
_entity_poly.pdbx_strand_id
1 'polypeptide(L)'
;MVRILLPSLRPMLPLLDLHGVRRLDFHTSVLEELRERLIAEINKLGAKEGRERDKILDKLLKESFPVVRVRALRPIVMCILRNTPHIDDKYLRVLVRDRELYSDTDTEVKRQIWRDNQSLFGDEVSPLLSQYIREKEHILFDHLNLNNLFFTPSPKIRRQGEVVQKLANMIGNNVKLYDMVLQFLRTLFLRTRNVHYCTLRAELLMALHDLEVQDIISVDPCHKFTWCLDACIREKNVDIKRSRELQGFLDNIKRGQEQVLHLINNEGLPRENTILILLLRMLALGLSAWVMIDSQEFKEPKLDSQVVTKFLPALMSLMVDDQ
;
A
#
# COMPACT_ATOMS: atom_id res chain seq x y z
N MET A 1 -34.63 4.17 -27.36
CA MET A 1 -34.60 5.15 -26.26
C MET A 1 -35.09 6.49 -26.82
N VAL A 2 -36.29 6.95 -26.42
CA VAL A 2 -36.87 8.20 -26.94
C VAL A 2 -35.98 9.37 -26.48
N ARG A 3 -35.38 10.10 -27.41
CA ARG A 3 -34.63 11.32 -27.11
C ARG A 3 -35.62 12.42 -26.73
N ILE A 4 -35.94 12.53 -25.44
CA ILE A 4 -36.73 13.66 -24.94
C ILE A 4 -35.85 14.91 -25.04
N LEU A 5 -36.19 15.82 -25.94
CA LEU A 5 -35.53 17.10 -26.07
C LEU A 5 -35.95 17.96 -24.88
N LEU A 6 -35.00 18.43 -24.05
CA LEU A 6 -35.30 19.32 -22.91
C LEU A 6 -36.24 20.51 -23.26
N PRO A 7 -36.16 21.13 -24.46
CA PRO A 7 -37.13 22.14 -24.90
C PRO A 7 -38.58 21.65 -25.01
N SER A 8 -38.82 20.37 -25.34
CA SER A 8 -40.17 19.81 -25.45
C SER A 8 -40.84 19.60 -24.09
N LEU A 9 -40.07 19.68 -22.99
CA LEU A 9 -40.61 19.63 -21.62
C LEU A 9 -41.09 21.00 -21.13
N ARG A 10 -40.74 22.11 -21.79
CA ARG A 10 -41.17 23.47 -21.40
C ARG A 10 -42.69 23.61 -21.23
N PRO A 11 -43.54 23.07 -22.13
CA PRO A 11 -44.99 23.15 -21.98
C PRO A 11 -45.55 22.32 -20.80
N MET A 12 -44.79 21.34 -20.29
CA MET A 12 -45.19 20.48 -19.17
C MET A 12 -44.78 21.05 -17.80
N LEU A 13 -43.86 22.02 -17.75
CA LEU A 13 -43.44 22.65 -16.48
C LEU A 13 -44.61 23.29 -15.70
N PRO A 14 -45.59 23.99 -16.33
CA PRO A 14 -46.74 24.52 -15.61
C PRO A 14 -47.62 23.43 -14.97
N LEU A 15 -47.68 22.24 -15.55
CA LEU A 15 -48.41 21.11 -14.95
C LEU A 15 -47.70 20.62 -13.69
N LEU A 16 -46.37 20.60 -13.69
CA LEU A 16 -45.59 20.26 -12.48
C LEU A 16 -45.78 21.29 -11.37
N ASP A 17 -45.85 22.58 -11.74
CA ASP A 17 -46.13 23.66 -10.78
C ASP A 17 -47.51 23.47 -10.10
N LEU A 18 -48.54 23.04 -10.86
CA LEU A 18 -49.87 22.73 -10.33
C LEU A 18 -49.87 21.54 -9.35
N HIS A 19 -48.92 20.62 -9.48
CA HIS A 19 -48.74 19.49 -8.57
C HIS A 19 -47.83 19.82 -7.38
N GLY A 20 -47.47 21.09 -7.19
CA GLY A 20 -46.63 21.55 -6.07
C GLY A 20 -45.15 21.22 -6.21
N VAL A 21 -44.70 20.77 -7.39
CA VAL A 21 -43.28 20.49 -7.64
C VAL A 21 -42.57 21.81 -7.96
N ARG A 22 -41.60 22.19 -7.13
CA ARG A 22 -40.79 23.38 -7.40
C ARG A 22 -39.91 23.13 -8.62
N ARG A 23 -39.89 24.09 -9.56
CA ARG A 23 -39.06 24.00 -10.77
C ARG A 23 -37.58 23.74 -10.48
N LEU A 24 -37.05 24.32 -9.39
CA LEU A 24 -35.68 24.09 -8.96
C LEU A 24 -35.43 22.60 -8.65
N ASP A 25 -36.34 21.97 -7.89
CA ASP A 25 -36.22 20.57 -7.49
C ASP A 25 -36.28 19.66 -8.73
N PHE A 26 -37.20 19.95 -9.66
CA PHE A 26 -37.28 19.23 -10.92
C PHE A 26 -36.00 19.36 -11.76
N HIS A 27 -35.50 20.58 -11.98
CA HIS A 27 -34.29 20.79 -12.76
C HIS A 27 -33.04 20.18 -12.10
N THR A 28 -32.97 20.21 -10.77
CA THR A 28 -31.88 19.57 -10.01
C THR A 28 -31.93 18.06 -10.21
N SER A 29 -33.12 17.44 -10.05
CA SER A 29 -33.30 16.00 -10.27
C SER A 29 -32.96 15.57 -11.71
N VAL A 30 -33.41 16.34 -12.72
CA VAL A 30 -33.06 16.07 -14.13
C VAL A 30 -31.55 16.17 -14.36
N LEU A 31 -30.89 17.17 -13.77
CA LEU A 31 -29.45 17.33 -13.90
C LEU A 31 -28.69 16.16 -13.26
N GLU A 32 -29.11 15.71 -12.09
CA GLU A 32 -28.50 14.57 -11.39
C GLU A 32 -28.66 13.27 -12.19
N GLU A 33 -29.86 12.99 -12.69
CA GLU A 33 -30.13 11.81 -13.51
C GLU A 33 -29.30 11.82 -14.82
N LEU A 34 -29.19 12.98 -15.48
CA LEU A 34 -28.36 13.11 -16.69
C LEU A 34 -26.88 12.94 -16.37
N ARG A 35 -26.42 13.49 -15.24
CA ARG A 35 -25.04 13.35 -14.76
C ARG A 35 -24.72 11.88 -14.51
N GLU A 36 -25.56 11.16 -13.79
CA GLU A 36 -25.37 9.74 -13.46
C GLU A 36 -25.35 8.86 -14.72
N ARG A 37 -26.28 9.08 -15.65
CA ARG A 37 -26.29 8.37 -16.94
C ARG A 37 -25.02 8.62 -17.74
N LEU A 38 -24.56 9.87 -17.79
CA LEU A 38 -23.34 10.20 -18.52
C LEU A 38 -22.11 9.55 -17.87
N ILE A 39 -22.01 9.59 -16.54
CA ILE A 39 -20.95 8.91 -15.79
C ILE A 39 -20.97 7.40 -16.07
N ALA A 40 -22.14 6.77 -16.09
CA ALA A 40 -22.29 5.35 -16.41
C ALA A 40 -21.80 5.03 -17.83
N GLU A 41 -22.15 5.85 -18.82
CA GLU A 41 -21.67 5.66 -20.20
C GLU A 41 -20.16 5.89 -20.34
N ILE A 42 -19.59 6.86 -19.62
CA ILE A 42 -18.14 7.08 -19.58
C ILE A 42 -17.42 5.88 -18.98
N ASN A 43 -17.95 5.29 -17.89
CA ASN A 43 -17.36 4.08 -17.30
C ASN A 43 -17.46 2.87 -18.23
N LYS A 44 -18.59 2.71 -18.94
CA LYS A 44 -18.72 1.66 -19.97
C LYS A 44 -17.73 1.86 -21.12
N LEU A 45 -17.49 3.11 -21.53
CA LEU A 45 -16.47 3.43 -22.52
C LEU A 45 -15.07 3.14 -21.97
N GLY A 46 -14.82 3.49 -20.71
CA GLY A 46 -13.56 3.29 -20.00
C GLY A 46 -13.16 1.82 -19.86
N ALA A 47 -14.14 0.92 -19.67
CA ALA A 47 -13.93 -0.52 -19.58
C ALA A 47 -13.59 -1.21 -20.91
N LYS A 48 -13.72 -0.52 -22.05
CA LYS A 48 -13.26 -1.02 -23.34
C LYS A 48 -11.76 -0.79 -23.49
N GLU A 49 -11.11 -1.56 -24.35
CA GLU A 49 -9.70 -1.37 -24.70
C GLU A 49 -9.57 -0.85 -26.14
N GLY A 50 -8.51 -0.08 -26.40
CA GLY A 50 -8.11 0.31 -27.76
C GLY A 50 -7.95 1.81 -28.01
N ARG A 51 -7.19 2.12 -29.06
CA ARG A 51 -6.76 3.49 -29.41
C ARG A 51 -7.90 4.44 -29.79
N GLU A 52 -9.03 3.91 -30.27
CA GLU A 52 -10.20 4.73 -30.62
C GLU A 52 -10.87 5.32 -29.37
N ARG A 53 -11.00 4.51 -28.32
CA ARG A 53 -11.50 4.93 -27.02
C ARG A 53 -10.65 6.06 -26.43
N ASP A 54 -9.33 5.93 -26.49
CA ASP A 54 -8.40 6.94 -25.97
C ASP A 54 -8.59 8.29 -26.66
N LYS A 55 -8.80 8.28 -27.99
CA LYS A 55 -9.10 9.50 -28.75
C LYS A 55 -10.42 10.13 -28.33
N ILE A 56 -11.46 9.30 -28.08
CA ILE A 56 -12.76 9.79 -27.63
C ILE A 56 -12.64 10.42 -26.23
N LEU A 57 -11.95 9.75 -25.30
CA LEU A 57 -11.74 10.26 -23.95
C LEU A 57 -10.92 11.55 -23.93
N ASP A 58 -9.85 11.64 -24.73
CA ASP A 58 -9.05 12.86 -24.87
C ASP A 58 -9.89 14.02 -25.46
N LYS A 59 -10.76 13.74 -26.44
CA LYS A 59 -11.70 14.73 -26.96
C LYS A 59 -12.70 15.18 -25.90
N LEU A 60 -13.32 14.24 -25.19
CA LEU A 60 -14.27 14.55 -24.11
C LEU A 60 -13.61 15.35 -23.00
N LEU A 61 -12.37 15.02 -22.64
CA LEU A 61 -11.60 15.74 -21.64
C LEU A 61 -11.35 17.18 -22.10
N LYS A 62 -10.92 17.39 -23.34
CA LYS A 62 -10.70 18.74 -23.90
C LYS A 62 -11.94 19.62 -23.84
N GLU A 63 -13.11 19.07 -24.19
CA GLU A 63 -14.37 19.81 -24.22
C GLU A 63 -14.95 20.05 -22.81
N SER A 64 -14.77 19.11 -21.88
CA SER A 64 -15.37 19.17 -20.54
C SER A 64 -14.46 19.80 -19.47
N PHE A 65 -13.14 19.81 -19.64
CA PHE A 65 -12.23 20.36 -18.64
C PHE A 65 -12.48 21.85 -18.28
N PRO A 66 -12.88 22.75 -19.21
CA PRO A 66 -13.19 24.14 -18.86
C PRO A 66 -14.26 24.29 -17.78
N VAL A 67 -15.17 23.31 -17.63
CA VAL A 67 -16.23 23.32 -16.61
C VAL A 67 -15.86 22.58 -15.32
N VAL A 68 -14.60 22.16 -15.13
CA VAL A 68 -14.16 21.41 -13.93
C VAL A 68 -14.42 22.13 -12.60
N ARG A 69 -14.44 23.46 -12.62
CA ARG A 69 -14.74 24.29 -11.43
C ARG A 69 -16.23 24.33 -11.09
N VAL A 70 -17.10 23.96 -12.02
CA VAL A 70 -18.55 23.93 -11.79
C VAL A 70 -18.90 22.67 -11.00
N ARG A 71 -19.19 22.82 -9.70
CA ARG A 71 -19.42 21.71 -8.76
C ARG A 71 -20.44 20.67 -9.27
N ALA A 72 -21.51 21.10 -9.93
CA ALA A 72 -22.53 20.19 -10.45
C ALA A 72 -22.02 19.28 -11.58
N LEU A 73 -21.07 19.75 -12.39
CA LEU A 73 -20.50 19.03 -13.54
C LEU A 73 -19.14 18.39 -13.24
N ARG A 74 -18.46 18.82 -12.16
CA ARG A 74 -17.16 18.30 -11.71
C ARG A 74 -17.10 16.76 -11.68
N PRO A 75 -18.11 16.02 -11.17
CA PRO A 75 -18.07 14.55 -11.14
C PRO A 75 -17.91 13.90 -12.52
N ILE A 76 -18.44 14.53 -13.57
CA ILE A 76 -18.29 14.05 -14.96
C ILE A 76 -16.84 14.18 -15.40
N VAL A 77 -16.22 15.34 -15.13
CA VAL A 77 -14.82 15.60 -15.48
C VAL A 77 -13.89 14.64 -14.71
N MET A 78 -14.14 14.42 -13.42
CA MET A 78 -13.36 13.46 -12.61
C MET A 78 -13.49 12.03 -13.16
N CYS A 79 -14.70 11.61 -13.55
CA CYS A 79 -14.93 10.32 -14.18
C CYS A 79 -14.15 10.16 -15.50
N ILE A 80 -14.11 11.21 -16.34
CA ILE A 80 -13.31 11.19 -17.58
C ILE A 80 -11.82 11.08 -17.25
N LEU A 81 -11.31 11.90 -16.32
CA LEU A 81 -9.92 11.87 -15.89
C LEU A 81 -9.51 10.48 -15.40
N ARG A 82 -10.31 9.85 -14.54
CA ARG A 82 -10.06 8.49 -14.03
C ARG A 82 -9.92 7.45 -15.13
N ASN A 83 -10.76 7.53 -16.16
CA ASN A 83 -10.75 6.57 -17.27
C ASN A 83 -9.69 6.90 -18.34
N THR A 84 -9.02 8.05 -18.24
CA THR A 84 -7.99 8.50 -19.19
C THR A 84 -6.63 7.95 -18.77
N PRO A 85 -5.99 7.09 -19.60
CA PRO A 85 -4.77 6.38 -19.22
C PRO A 85 -3.55 7.31 -19.15
N HIS A 86 -3.52 8.33 -20.02
CA HIS A 86 -2.47 9.34 -20.06
C HIS A 86 -3.09 10.72 -20.11
N ILE A 87 -3.00 11.47 -19.01
CA ILE A 87 -3.51 12.83 -18.90
C ILE A 87 -2.38 13.81 -19.24
N ASP A 88 -2.68 14.79 -20.10
CA ASP A 88 -1.74 15.86 -20.43
C ASP A 88 -1.43 16.72 -19.18
N ASP A 89 -0.14 16.98 -18.93
CA ASP A 89 0.38 17.74 -17.80
C ASP A 89 -0.31 19.09 -17.58
N LYS A 90 -0.81 19.73 -18.64
CA LYS A 90 -1.54 21.00 -18.52
C LYS A 90 -2.77 20.87 -17.62
N TYR A 91 -3.45 19.72 -17.65
CA TYR A 91 -4.62 19.45 -16.82
C TYR A 91 -4.20 19.11 -15.39
N LEU A 92 -3.17 18.27 -15.22
CA LEU A 92 -2.62 17.91 -13.91
C LEU A 92 -2.16 19.14 -13.13
N ARG A 93 -1.50 20.09 -13.79
CA ARG A 93 -1.09 21.37 -13.18
C ARG A 93 -2.27 22.20 -12.66
N VAL A 94 -3.43 22.15 -13.32
CA VAL A 94 -4.62 22.87 -12.84
C VAL A 94 -5.22 22.17 -11.62
N LEU A 95 -5.26 20.84 -11.62
CA LEU A 95 -5.76 20.04 -10.49
C LEU A 95 -4.92 20.26 -9.23
N VAL A 96 -3.58 20.27 -9.36
CA VAL A 96 -2.66 20.48 -8.20
C VAL A 96 -2.77 21.89 -7.61
N ARG A 97 -3.06 22.90 -8.44
CA ARG A 97 -3.16 24.29 -7.98
C ARG A 97 -4.40 24.55 -7.13
N ASP A 98 -5.43 23.73 -7.22
CA ASP A 98 -6.70 23.90 -6.54
C ASP A 98 -6.95 22.74 -5.57
N ARG A 99 -6.97 23.04 -4.27
CA ARG A 99 -7.11 22.04 -3.21
C ARG A 99 -8.43 21.27 -3.28
N GLU A 100 -9.53 21.93 -3.66
CA GLU A 100 -10.83 21.23 -3.82
C GLU A 100 -10.75 20.23 -4.97
N LEU A 101 -10.22 20.65 -6.12
CA LEU A 101 -10.11 19.78 -7.29
C LEU A 101 -9.19 18.60 -7.03
N TYR A 102 -8.04 18.83 -6.38
CA TYR A 102 -7.13 17.75 -6.00
C TYR A 102 -7.78 16.77 -5.03
N SER A 103 -8.52 17.25 -4.03
CA SER A 103 -9.22 16.39 -3.06
C SER A 103 -10.22 15.45 -3.75
N ASP A 104 -10.97 15.98 -4.71
CA ASP A 104 -12.04 15.27 -5.43
C ASP A 104 -11.52 14.27 -6.48
N THR A 105 -10.21 14.26 -6.78
CA THR A 105 -9.64 13.34 -7.77
C THR A 105 -9.48 11.91 -7.24
N ASP A 106 -9.79 10.94 -8.08
CA ASP A 106 -9.55 9.53 -7.81
C ASP A 106 -8.04 9.21 -7.74
N THR A 107 -7.71 8.09 -7.08
CA THR A 107 -6.32 7.67 -6.84
C THR A 107 -5.57 7.40 -8.15
N GLU A 108 -6.24 6.91 -9.20
CA GLU A 108 -5.68 6.71 -10.54
C GLU A 108 -5.13 8.00 -11.15
N VAL A 109 -5.85 9.12 -10.95
CA VAL A 109 -5.43 10.44 -11.43
C VAL A 109 -4.30 10.95 -10.55
N LYS A 110 -4.42 10.81 -9.23
CA LYS A 110 -3.35 11.21 -8.29
C LYS A 110 -2.05 10.46 -8.54
N ARG A 111 -2.08 9.18 -8.92
CA ARG A 111 -0.89 8.41 -9.34
C ARG A 111 -0.13 9.07 -10.47
N GLN A 112 -0.83 9.61 -11.47
CA GLN A 112 -0.19 10.32 -12.58
C GLN A 112 0.44 11.64 -12.11
N ILE A 113 -0.19 12.33 -11.15
CA ILE A 113 0.36 13.54 -10.52
C ILE A 113 1.63 13.21 -9.70
N TRP A 114 1.55 12.19 -8.84
CA TRP A 114 2.61 11.79 -7.92
C TRP A 114 3.86 11.30 -8.63
N ARG A 115 3.71 10.66 -9.80
CA ARG A 115 4.82 10.13 -10.60
C ARG A 115 5.93 11.15 -10.84
N ASP A 116 5.53 12.40 -11.08
CA ASP A 116 6.45 13.49 -11.45
C ASP A 116 6.54 14.57 -10.35
N ASN A 117 5.92 14.34 -9.18
CA ASN A 117 5.89 15.27 -8.05
C ASN A 117 6.15 14.55 -6.70
N GLN A 118 7.42 14.28 -6.42
CA GLN A 118 7.86 13.53 -5.23
C GLN A 118 7.47 14.21 -3.90
N SER A 119 7.51 15.55 -3.82
CA SER A 119 7.16 16.26 -2.58
C SER A 119 5.68 16.07 -2.23
N LEU A 120 4.79 16.23 -3.22
CA LEU A 120 3.36 16.06 -3.00
C LEU A 120 3.02 14.61 -2.61
N PHE A 121 3.68 13.63 -3.22
CA PHE A 121 3.51 12.23 -2.84
C PHE A 121 4.03 11.95 -1.43
N GLY A 122 5.18 12.54 -1.07
CA GLY A 122 5.74 12.47 0.28
C GLY A 122 4.79 13.04 1.34
N ASP A 123 4.11 14.15 1.06
CA ASP A 123 3.14 14.77 1.96
C ASP A 123 1.92 13.87 2.23
N GLU A 124 1.49 13.07 1.25
CA GLU A 124 0.40 12.10 1.40
C GLU A 124 0.84 10.81 2.13
N VAL A 125 2.06 10.34 1.86
CA VAL A 125 2.59 9.08 2.40
C VAL A 125 3.10 9.25 3.83
N SER A 126 3.75 10.37 4.16
CA SER A 126 4.38 10.61 5.46
C SER A 126 3.44 10.46 6.67
N PRO A 127 2.18 10.97 6.63
CA PRO A 127 1.20 10.72 7.70
C PRO A 127 0.89 9.23 7.89
N LEU A 128 0.81 8.45 6.79
CA LEU A 128 0.56 7.02 6.85
C LEU A 128 1.74 6.28 7.50
N LEU A 129 2.97 6.62 7.10
CA LEU A 129 4.18 6.04 7.71
C LEU A 129 4.22 6.33 9.22
N SER A 130 3.96 7.57 9.61
CA SER A 130 3.93 7.98 11.01
C SER A 130 2.82 7.28 11.79
N GLN A 131 1.63 7.12 11.19
CA GLN A 131 0.52 6.37 11.76
C GLN A 131 0.89 4.91 12.01
N TYR A 132 1.50 4.24 11.02
CA TYR A 132 1.91 2.84 11.15
C TYR A 132 2.86 2.63 12.31
N ILE A 133 3.90 3.47 12.42
CA ILE A 133 4.88 3.38 13.50
C ILE A 133 4.20 3.56 14.85
N ARG A 134 3.35 4.58 14.99
CA ARG A 134 2.61 4.84 16.24
C ARG A 134 1.71 3.67 16.63
N GLU A 135 1.02 3.05 15.66
CA GLU A 135 0.18 1.86 15.91
C GLU A 135 1.03 0.67 16.38
N LYS A 136 2.21 0.44 15.78
CA LYS A 136 3.11 -0.64 16.18
C LYS A 136 3.73 -0.40 17.56
N GLU A 137 4.15 0.82 17.84
CA GLU A 137 4.66 1.20 19.16
C GLU A 137 3.57 1.04 20.22
N HIS A 138 2.34 1.47 19.96
CA HIS A 138 1.23 1.29 20.88
C HIS A 138 0.97 -0.19 21.20
N ILE A 139 0.99 -1.08 20.18
CA ILE A 139 0.84 -2.53 20.41
C ILE A 139 1.99 -3.09 21.27
N LEU A 140 3.21 -2.58 21.09
CA LEU A 140 4.36 -3.03 21.88
C LEU A 140 4.33 -2.56 23.34
N PHE A 141 3.78 -1.37 23.59
CA PHE A 141 3.73 -0.74 24.93
C PHE A 141 2.37 -0.89 25.63
N ASP A 142 1.39 -1.56 25.02
CA ASP A 142 0.10 -1.85 25.64
C ASP A 142 0.24 -2.96 26.71
N HIS A 143 0.33 -2.55 27.97
CA HIS A 143 0.48 -3.44 29.12
C HIS A 143 -0.79 -4.23 29.47
N LEU A 144 -1.92 -3.95 28.82
CA LEU A 144 -3.21 -4.61 29.11
C LEU A 144 -3.46 -5.84 28.22
N ASN A 145 -2.72 -5.98 27.10
CA ASN A 145 -2.93 -7.03 26.11
C ASN A 145 -1.71 -7.96 25.97
N LEU A 146 -1.45 -8.78 27.00
CA LEU A 146 -0.40 -9.82 27.01
C LEU A 146 -0.54 -10.90 25.90
N ASN A 147 -1.70 -10.96 25.22
CA ASN A 147 -1.98 -11.94 24.17
C ASN A 147 -1.77 -11.43 22.73
N ASN A 148 -1.61 -10.11 22.51
CA ASN A 148 -1.42 -9.51 21.18
C ASN A 148 0.05 -9.15 20.94
N LEU A 149 0.87 -10.19 20.92
CA LEU A 149 2.28 -10.10 20.62
C LEU A 149 2.48 -9.60 19.16
N PHE A 150 3.48 -8.76 18.86
CA PHE A 150 3.69 -8.19 17.51
C PHE A 150 3.68 -9.21 16.36
N PHE A 151 4.10 -10.46 16.61
CA PHE A 151 4.12 -11.58 15.66
C PHE A 151 2.96 -12.58 15.80
N THR A 152 2.03 -12.39 16.76
CA THR A 152 0.82 -13.22 16.87
C THR A 152 -0.12 -13.10 15.68
N PRO A 153 -0.39 -11.91 15.08
CA PRO A 153 -1.21 -11.86 13.89
C PRO A 153 -0.47 -12.55 12.73
N SER A 154 -1.17 -13.47 12.07
CA SER A 154 -0.65 -14.13 10.87
C SER A 154 -0.22 -13.08 9.84
N PRO A 155 0.78 -13.36 9.00
CA PRO A 155 1.21 -12.40 8.00
C PRO A 155 0.10 -11.86 7.10
N LYS A 156 -0.89 -12.70 6.79
CA LYS A 156 -2.10 -12.29 6.07
C LYS A 156 -2.87 -11.20 6.79
N ILE A 157 -3.06 -11.31 8.11
CA ILE A 157 -3.78 -10.31 8.91
C ILE A 157 -2.99 -9.01 8.97
N ARG A 158 -1.66 -9.07 9.11
CA ARG A 158 -0.82 -7.86 9.19
C ARG A 158 -0.92 -7.01 7.93
N ARG A 159 -0.99 -7.65 6.76
CA ARG A 159 -1.14 -6.97 5.46
C ARG A 159 -2.50 -6.30 5.27
N GLN A 160 -3.53 -6.74 5.98
CA GLN A 160 -4.86 -6.12 5.96
C GLN A 160 -4.92 -4.83 6.80
N GLY A 161 -3.81 -4.41 7.41
CA GLY A 161 -3.73 -3.13 8.12
C GLY A 161 -4.06 -1.96 7.20
N GLU A 162 -4.80 -0.98 7.73
CA GLU A 162 -5.31 0.18 6.99
C GLU A 162 -4.20 0.91 6.24
N VAL A 163 -3.06 1.14 6.91
CA VAL A 163 -1.91 1.81 6.31
C VAL A 163 -1.33 1.03 5.14
N VAL A 164 -1.14 -0.28 5.29
CA VAL A 164 -0.55 -1.14 4.25
C VAL A 164 -1.45 -1.18 3.02
N GLN A 165 -2.77 -1.35 3.22
CA GLN A 165 -3.75 -1.37 2.14
C GLN A 165 -3.85 -0.01 1.44
N LYS A 166 -3.82 1.10 2.19
CA LYS A 166 -3.80 2.45 1.61
C LYS A 166 -2.56 2.69 0.77
N LEU A 167 -1.37 2.33 1.28
CA LEU A 167 -0.11 2.47 0.53
C LEU A 167 -0.11 1.61 -0.74
N ALA A 168 -0.55 0.35 -0.65
CA ALA A 168 -0.68 -0.53 -1.81
C ALA A 168 -1.65 0.06 -2.85
N ASN A 169 -2.79 0.58 -2.41
CA ASN A 169 -3.75 1.26 -3.29
C ASN A 169 -3.20 2.57 -3.87
N MET A 170 -2.36 3.32 -3.17
CA MET A 170 -1.73 4.54 -3.72
C MET A 170 -0.70 4.18 -4.80
N ILE A 171 0.08 3.12 -4.59
CA ILE A 171 1.13 2.69 -5.52
C ILE A 171 0.53 2.04 -6.78
N GLY A 172 -0.40 1.09 -6.60
CA GLY A 172 -0.93 0.26 -7.69
C GLY A 172 0.19 -0.44 -8.46
N ASN A 173 0.18 -0.31 -9.78
CA ASN A 173 1.17 -0.95 -10.67
C ASN A 173 2.35 -0.01 -11.02
N ASN A 174 2.45 1.15 -10.39
CA ASN A 174 3.46 2.15 -10.75
C ASN A 174 4.77 1.91 -9.98
N VAL A 175 5.75 1.31 -10.65
CA VAL A 175 7.08 1.01 -10.11
C VAL A 175 7.78 2.26 -9.56
N LYS A 176 7.65 3.43 -10.20
CA LYS A 176 8.28 4.67 -9.70
C LYS A 176 7.70 5.10 -8.35
N LEU A 177 6.39 4.94 -8.14
CA LEU A 177 5.76 5.26 -6.85
C LEU A 177 6.23 4.30 -5.78
N TYR A 178 6.36 3.01 -6.12
CA TYR A 178 6.91 2.00 -5.23
C TYR A 178 8.34 2.36 -4.80
N ASP A 179 9.22 2.66 -5.74
CA ASP A 179 10.61 3.05 -5.48
C ASP A 179 10.71 4.30 -4.60
N MET A 180 9.82 5.29 -4.81
CA MET A 180 9.75 6.48 -3.94
C MET A 180 9.38 6.11 -2.50
N VAL A 181 8.41 5.22 -2.29
CA VAL A 181 8.08 4.74 -0.94
C VAL A 181 9.26 4.01 -0.32
N LEU A 182 9.95 3.15 -1.08
CA LEU A 182 11.17 2.48 -0.59
C LEU A 182 12.27 3.48 -0.20
N GLN A 183 12.47 4.53 -0.99
CA GLN A 183 13.42 5.59 -0.69
C GLN A 183 13.04 6.34 0.61
N PHE A 184 11.75 6.62 0.82
CA PHE A 184 11.27 7.24 2.06
C PHE A 184 11.50 6.32 3.26
N LEU A 185 11.14 5.03 3.17
CA LEU A 185 11.36 4.04 4.23
C LEU A 185 12.85 3.93 4.57
N ARG A 186 13.73 3.87 3.56
CA ARG A 186 15.18 3.83 3.75
C ARG A 186 15.69 5.08 4.45
N THR A 187 15.28 6.26 4.00
CA THR A 187 15.69 7.53 4.59
C THR A 187 15.26 7.63 6.05
N LEU A 188 14.01 7.25 6.35
CA LEU A 188 13.48 7.24 7.72
C LEU A 188 14.17 6.21 8.60
N PHE A 189 14.45 5.01 8.09
CA PHE A 189 15.21 3.98 8.81
C PHE A 189 16.63 4.44 9.14
N LEU A 190 17.37 4.98 8.17
CA LEU A 190 18.75 5.45 8.39
C LEU A 190 18.81 6.60 9.42
N ARG A 191 17.80 7.47 9.43
CA ARG A 191 17.70 8.59 10.37
C ARG A 191 17.27 8.17 11.78
N THR A 192 16.26 7.32 11.89
CA THR A 192 15.60 7.00 13.18
C THR A 192 16.05 5.69 13.79
N ARG A 193 16.64 4.79 12.99
CA ARG A 193 16.94 3.40 13.33
C ARG A 193 15.72 2.58 13.76
N ASN A 194 14.50 3.04 13.46
CA ASN A 194 13.28 2.31 13.78
C ASN A 194 13.06 1.15 12.81
N VAL A 195 13.18 -0.07 13.32
CA VAL A 195 13.07 -1.31 12.55
C VAL A 195 11.67 -1.58 11.98
N HIS A 196 10.64 -0.90 12.47
CA HIS A 196 9.27 -1.06 11.97
C HIS A 196 9.11 -0.57 10.52
N TYR A 197 9.99 0.31 10.03
CA TYR A 197 10.02 0.66 8.61
C TYR A 197 10.41 -0.54 7.71
N CYS A 198 11.28 -1.43 8.20
CA CYS A 198 11.62 -2.67 7.50
C CYS A 198 10.43 -3.63 7.47
N THR A 199 9.70 -3.74 8.58
CA THR A 199 8.47 -4.53 8.65
C THR A 199 7.42 -3.99 7.68
N LEU A 200 7.26 -2.67 7.61
CA LEU A 200 6.33 -2.04 6.67
C LEU A 200 6.73 -2.33 5.22
N ARG A 201 8.03 -2.29 4.87
CA ARG A 201 8.49 -2.67 3.54
C ARG A 201 8.09 -4.12 3.20
N ALA A 202 8.35 -5.05 4.11
CA ALA A 202 8.01 -6.45 3.94
C ALA A 202 6.50 -6.66 3.74
N GLU A 203 5.69 -6.03 4.60
CA GLU A 203 4.24 -6.12 4.55
C GLU A 203 3.67 -5.50 3.27
N LEU A 204 4.21 -4.35 2.84
CA LEU A 204 3.82 -3.69 1.60
C LEU A 204 4.16 -4.53 0.36
N LEU A 205 5.38 -5.07 0.28
CA LEU A 205 5.80 -5.92 -0.83
C LEU A 205 4.91 -7.17 -0.93
N MET A 206 4.63 -7.81 0.20
CA MET A 206 3.75 -8.97 0.22
C MET A 206 2.27 -8.61 -0.01
N ALA A 207 1.84 -7.38 0.31
CA ALA A 207 0.50 -6.91 -0.03
C ALA A 207 0.35 -6.69 -1.54
N LEU A 208 1.38 -6.15 -2.20
CA LEU A 208 1.44 -6.04 -3.65
C LEU A 208 1.53 -7.41 -4.33
N HIS A 209 2.21 -8.38 -3.70
CA HIS A 209 2.17 -9.78 -4.10
C HIS A 209 0.75 -10.36 -4.05
N ASP A 210 0.02 -10.15 -2.95
CA ASP A 210 -1.36 -10.63 -2.82
C ASP A 210 -2.31 -9.97 -3.85
N LEU A 211 -1.97 -8.77 -4.36
CA LEU A 211 -2.67 -8.08 -5.44
C LEU A 211 -2.17 -8.46 -6.86
N GLU A 212 -1.23 -9.41 -6.95
CA GLU A 212 -0.66 -9.92 -8.21
C GLU A 212 0.01 -8.85 -9.10
N VAL A 213 0.59 -7.80 -8.50
CA VAL A 213 1.26 -6.70 -9.23
C VAL A 213 2.64 -7.13 -9.75
N GLN A 214 2.67 -7.85 -10.87
CA GLN A 214 3.90 -8.42 -11.45
C GLN A 214 4.97 -7.38 -11.81
N ASP A 215 4.56 -6.17 -12.20
CA ASP A 215 5.47 -5.07 -12.54
C ASP A 215 6.43 -4.71 -11.40
N ILE A 216 6.00 -4.89 -10.14
CA ILE A 216 6.80 -4.61 -8.95
C ILE A 216 7.49 -5.88 -8.46
N ILE A 217 6.72 -6.97 -8.33
CA ILE A 217 7.18 -8.25 -7.75
C ILE A 217 8.36 -8.85 -8.52
N SER A 218 8.36 -8.72 -9.85
CA SER A 218 9.41 -9.28 -10.70
C SER A 218 10.72 -8.49 -10.65
N VAL A 219 10.66 -7.22 -10.27
CA VAL A 219 11.79 -6.29 -10.24
C VAL A 219 12.39 -6.19 -8.84
N ASP A 220 11.58 -6.31 -7.79
CA ASP A 220 12.06 -6.23 -6.40
C ASP A 220 12.95 -7.44 -6.04
N PRO A 221 14.23 -7.22 -5.68
CA PRO A 221 15.18 -8.30 -5.39
C PRO A 221 14.89 -8.99 -4.04
N CYS A 222 14.26 -8.29 -3.11
CA CYS A 222 13.85 -8.81 -1.80
C CYS A 222 12.58 -9.66 -1.87
N HIS A 223 11.88 -9.72 -3.00
CA HIS A 223 10.61 -10.45 -3.12
C HIS A 223 10.75 -11.94 -2.78
N LYS A 224 11.66 -12.66 -3.44
CA LYS A 224 11.84 -14.12 -3.21
C LYS A 224 12.22 -14.41 -1.77
N PHE A 225 13.08 -13.57 -1.21
CA PHE A 225 13.50 -13.65 0.18
C PHE A 225 12.30 -13.45 1.14
N THR A 226 11.54 -12.38 0.95
CA THR A 226 10.38 -12.03 1.78
C THR A 226 9.29 -13.09 1.70
N TRP A 227 9.04 -13.63 0.51
CA TRP A 227 8.07 -14.70 0.28
C TRP A 227 8.45 -16.01 0.99
N CYS A 228 9.74 -16.41 0.90
CA CYS A 228 10.26 -17.58 1.61
C CYS A 228 10.17 -17.40 3.13
N LEU A 229 10.53 -16.21 3.63
CA LEU A 229 10.39 -15.85 5.04
C LEU A 229 8.93 -15.89 5.50
N ASP A 230 8.00 -15.37 4.71
CA ASP A 230 6.56 -15.36 5.03
C ASP A 230 6.00 -16.79 5.13
N ALA A 231 6.47 -17.70 4.27
CA ALA A 231 6.13 -19.12 4.32
C ALA A 231 6.64 -19.78 5.61
N CYS A 232 7.89 -19.49 6.01
CA CYS A 232 8.47 -19.97 7.26
C CYS A 232 7.67 -19.50 8.49
N ILE A 233 7.31 -18.21 8.52
CA ILE A 233 6.53 -17.63 9.63
C ILE A 233 5.13 -18.24 9.69
N ARG A 234 4.47 -18.40 8.54
CA ARG A 234 3.11 -18.96 8.45
C ARG A 234 3.06 -20.41 8.92
N GLU A 235 4.02 -21.22 8.51
CA GLU A 235 4.07 -22.65 8.84
C GLU A 235 4.69 -22.92 10.21
N LYS A 236 5.24 -21.88 10.86
CA LYS A 236 5.95 -21.96 12.14
C LYS A 236 7.06 -23.03 12.14
N ASN A 237 7.60 -23.33 10.96
CA ASN A 237 8.60 -24.36 10.74
C ASN A 237 9.57 -23.89 9.65
N VAL A 238 10.85 -24.17 9.87
CA VAL A 238 11.93 -23.91 8.92
C VAL A 238 12.61 -25.24 8.65
N ASP A 239 12.30 -25.85 7.51
CA ASP A 239 12.97 -27.07 7.08
C ASP A 239 14.39 -26.79 6.55
N ILE A 240 15.18 -27.84 6.38
CA ILE A 240 16.57 -27.74 5.91
C ILE A 240 16.64 -27.11 4.51
N LYS A 241 15.62 -27.30 3.67
CA LYS A 241 15.56 -26.75 2.32
C LYS A 241 15.39 -25.23 2.35
N ARG A 242 14.41 -24.72 3.10
CA ARG A 242 14.16 -23.28 3.30
C ARG A 242 15.32 -22.60 4.01
N SER A 243 15.91 -23.26 5.00
CA SER A 243 17.11 -22.76 5.68
C SER A 243 18.27 -22.54 4.69
N ARG A 244 18.52 -23.51 3.78
CA ARG A 244 19.52 -23.35 2.71
C ARG A 244 19.15 -22.28 1.69
N GLU A 245 17.87 -22.15 1.33
CA GLU A 245 17.41 -21.09 0.43
C GLU A 245 17.60 -19.70 1.05
N LEU A 246 17.21 -19.51 2.32
CA LEU A 246 17.45 -18.29 3.08
C LEU A 246 18.94 -17.97 3.16
N GLN A 247 19.77 -18.96 3.52
CA GLN A 247 21.23 -18.78 3.56
C GLN A 247 21.79 -18.38 2.19
N GLY A 248 21.32 -19.01 1.11
CA GLY A 248 21.70 -18.66 -0.26
C GLY A 248 21.32 -17.23 -0.63
N PHE A 249 20.18 -16.72 -0.16
CA PHE A 249 19.84 -15.31 -0.34
C PHE A 249 20.81 -14.38 0.43
N LEU A 250 21.17 -14.75 1.65
CA LEU A 250 22.11 -13.97 2.49
C LEU A 250 23.54 -13.97 1.93
N ASP A 251 24.01 -15.11 1.41
CA ASP A 251 25.37 -15.26 0.90
C ASP A 251 25.61 -14.51 -0.42
N ASN A 252 24.54 -14.24 -1.18
CA ASN A 252 24.59 -13.47 -2.43
C ASN A 252 24.71 -11.95 -2.19
N ILE A 253 24.65 -11.49 -0.94
CA ILE A 253 24.78 -10.08 -0.57
C ILE A 253 26.27 -9.74 -0.44
N LYS A 254 26.76 -8.78 -1.24
CA LYS A 254 28.19 -8.48 -1.37
C LYS A 254 28.82 -8.01 -0.05
N ARG A 255 29.96 -8.61 0.32
CA ARG A 255 30.81 -8.17 1.46
C ARG A 255 31.38 -6.78 1.18
N GLY A 256 30.94 -5.77 1.93
CA GLY A 256 31.33 -4.36 1.76
C GLY A 256 30.31 -3.33 2.30
N GLN A 257 29.09 -3.76 2.66
CA GLN A 257 28.03 -2.94 3.27
C GLN A 257 28.12 -2.88 4.82
N GLU A 258 29.33 -2.79 5.38
CA GLU A 258 29.64 -3.07 6.80
C GLU A 258 29.32 -1.95 7.80
N GLN A 259 28.67 -0.85 7.40
CA GLN A 259 28.28 0.21 8.37
C GLN A 259 27.24 -0.28 9.40
N VAL A 260 26.46 -1.30 9.06
CA VAL A 260 25.48 -1.92 9.97
C VAL A 260 26.14 -2.90 10.95
N LEU A 261 27.18 -3.62 10.52
CA LEU A 261 27.99 -4.47 11.40
C LEU A 261 28.64 -3.66 12.54
N HIS A 262 29.01 -2.41 12.26
CA HIS A 262 29.63 -1.52 13.24
C HIS A 262 28.64 -0.93 14.26
N LEU A 263 27.35 -0.82 13.91
CA LEU A 263 26.28 -0.37 14.82
C LEU A 263 25.75 -1.50 15.71
N ILE A 264 25.70 -2.73 15.18
CA ILE A 264 25.33 -3.94 15.93
C ILE A 264 26.30 -4.21 17.08
N ASN A 265 27.58 -3.86 16.92
CA ASN A 265 28.58 -4.04 17.97
C ASN A 265 28.51 -2.99 19.08
N ASN A 266 27.85 -1.84 18.88
CA ASN A 266 28.02 -0.68 19.76
C ASN A 266 26.78 -0.14 20.51
N GLU A 267 25.53 -0.49 20.16
CA GLU A 267 24.37 -0.03 20.96
C GLU A 267 23.34 -1.13 21.28
N GLY A 268 22.80 -1.05 22.49
CA GLY A 268 22.15 -2.13 23.25
C GLY A 268 20.99 -2.85 22.54
N LEU A 269 21.04 -4.17 22.66
CA LEU A 269 20.27 -5.15 21.89
C LEU A 269 18.79 -5.32 22.32
N PRO A 270 17.95 -5.94 21.45
CA PRO A 270 16.57 -6.41 21.68
C PRO A 270 16.34 -7.42 22.84
N ARG A 271 17.28 -7.52 23.79
CA ARG A 271 17.36 -8.54 24.84
C ARG A 271 16.24 -8.47 25.89
N GLU A 272 15.42 -7.42 25.89
CA GLU A 272 14.38 -7.21 26.90
C GLU A 272 12.96 -7.53 26.38
N ASN A 273 12.82 -7.97 25.13
CA ASN A 273 11.51 -8.27 24.56
C ASN A 273 11.06 -9.72 24.89
N THR A 274 10.21 -9.85 25.93
CA THR A 274 9.69 -11.11 26.51
C THR A 274 8.98 -12.03 25.52
N ILE A 275 8.45 -11.46 24.45
CA ILE A 275 7.66 -12.11 23.41
C ILE A 275 8.55 -12.92 22.45
N LEU A 276 9.63 -12.28 22.02
CA LEU A 276 10.66 -12.86 21.17
C LEU A 276 11.37 -14.00 21.91
N ILE A 277 11.61 -13.81 23.21
CA ILE A 277 12.17 -14.83 24.10
C ILE A 277 11.25 -16.07 24.13
N LEU A 278 9.94 -15.92 24.21
CA LEU A 278 9.00 -17.04 24.24
C LEU A 278 8.98 -17.83 22.91
N LEU A 279 8.95 -17.12 21.78
CA LEU A 279 8.96 -17.72 20.43
C LEU A 279 10.22 -18.53 20.15
N LEU A 280 11.36 -17.99 20.57
CA LEU A 280 12.65 -18.64 20.43
C LEU A 280 12.75 -19.90 21.32
N ARG A 281 12.26 -19.82 22.56
CA ARG A 281 12.22 -20.97 23.48
C ARG A 281 11.39 -22.12 22.94
N MET A 282 10.23 -21.84 22.35
CA MET A 282 9.38 -22.86 21.72
C MET A 282 10.04 -23.54 20.51
N LEU A 283 10.79 -22.77 19.70
CA LEU A 283 11.52 -23.28 18.53
C LEU A 283 12.70 -24.18 18.94
N ALA A 284 13.43 -23.79 19.99
CA ALA A 284 14.53 -24.58 20.55
C ALA A 284 14.07 -25.90 21.20
N LEU A 285 12.93 -25.87 21.88
CA LEU A 285 12.27 -27.05 22.44
C LEU A 285 11.82 -28.03 21.35
N GLY A 286 11.25 -27.54 20.25
CA GLY A 286 10.83 -28.38 19.13
C GLY A 286 12.00 -29.03 18.40
N LEU A 287 13.06 -28.28 18.13
CA LEU A 287 14.28 -28.78 17.44
C LEU A 287 15.06 -29.81 18.27
N SER A 288 14.96 -29.74 19.60
CA SER A 288 15.68 -30.62 20.53
C SER A 288 14.80 -31.74 21.10
N ALA A 289 13.52 -31.81 20.73
CA ALA A 289 12.55 -32.74 21.28
C ALA A 289 12.98 -34.21 21.12
N TRP A 290 13.58 -34.55 19.98
CA TRP A 290 14.07 -35.91 19.72
C TRP A 290 15.23 -36.29 20.65
N VAL A 291 16.17 -35.37 20.86
CA VAL A 291 17.33 -35.56 21.77
C VAL A 291 16.88 -35.65 23.22
N MET A 292 15.86 -34.88 23.63
CA MET A 292 15.31 -34.92 25.00
C MET A 292 14.52 -36.22 25.27
N ILE A 293 13.86 -36.77 24.24
CA ILE A 293 13.16 -38.06 24.34
C ILE A 293 14.15 -39.22 24.40
N ASP A 294 15.24 -39.16 23.63
CA ASP A 294 16.28 -40.18 23.59
C ASP A 294 17.17 -40.18 24.85
N SER A 295 17.54 -38.99 25.36
CA SER A 295 18.39 -38.83 26.54
C SER A 295 17.64 -38.90 27.88
N GLN A 296 16.30 -38.85 27.86
CA GLN A 296 15.43 -38.73 29.05
C GLN A 296 15.75 -37.52 29.96
N GLU A 297 16.52 -36.55 29.47
CA GLU A 297 16.80 -35.30 30.17
C GLU A 297 15.89 -34.17 29.68
N PHE A 298 14.84 -33.89 30.44
CA PHE A 298 13.82 -32.88 30.11
C PHE A 298 14.19 -31.46 30.59
N LYS A 299 15.42 -31.03 30.33
CA LYS A 299 15.85 -29.65 30.61
C LYS A 299 15.77 -28.81 29.33
N GLU A 300 15.25 -27.59 29.45
CA GLU A 300 15.19 -26.65 28.34
C GLU A 300 16.62 -26.36 27.83
N PRO A 301 16.91 -26.64 26.54
CA PRO A 301 18.24 -26.40 25.98
C PRO A 301 18.50 -24.90 25.91
N LYS A 302 19.71 -24.49 26.31
CA LYS A 302 20.09 -23.07 26.30
C LYS A 302 20.08 -22.56 24.86
N LEU A 303 19.30 -21.50 24.66
CA LEU A 303 19.16 -20.84 23.37
C LEU A 303 20.52 -20.26 22.93
N ASP A 304 20.98 -20.59 21.73
CA ASP A 304 22.25 -20.06 21.25
C ASP A 304 22.14 -18.54 21.06
N SER A 305 22.94 -17.80 21.83
CA SER A 305 23.00 -16.34 21.85
C SER A 305 23.25 -15.74 20.47
N GLN A 306 23.88 -16.48 19.55
CA GLN A 306 24.17 -16.00 18.19
C GLN A 306 22.96 -16.01 17.26
N VAL A 307 22.01 -16.94 17.44
CA VAL A 307 20.82 -17.08 16.59
C VAL A 307 19.85 -15.91 16.80
N VAL A 308 19.76 -15.39 18.02
CA VAL A 308 18.87 -14.27 18.34
C VAL A 308 19.48 -12.92 17.98
N THR A 309 20.77 -12.77 18.26
CA THR A 309 21.46 -11.48 18.14
C THR A 309 21.92 -11.20 16.72
N LYS A 310 22.19 -12.23 15.91
CA LYS A 310 22.61 -12.07 14.50
C LYS A 310 21.44 -12.19 13.53
N PHE A 311 20.50 -13.11 13.75
CA PHE A 311 19.61 -13.55 12.66
C PHE A 311 18.48 -12.56 12.36
N LEU A 312 17.78 -12.02 13.38
CA LEU A 312 16.63 -11.13 13.18
C LEU A 312 17.01 -9.70 12.74
N PRO A 313 18.03 -9.04 13.33
CA PRO A 313 18.49 -7.73 12.87
C PRO A 313 19.18 -7.78 11.50
N ALA A 314 19.97 -8.83 11.22
CA ALA A 314 20.55 -9.03 9.89
C ALA A 314 19.43 -9.22 8.85
N LEU A 315 18.46 -10.09 9.10
CA LEU A 315 17.32 -10.31 8.20
C LEU A 315 16.57 -9.01 7.84
N MET A 316 16.29 -8.16 8.83
CA MET A 316 15.49 -6.95 8.65
C MET A 316 16.30 -5.78 8.06
N SER A 317 17.61 -5.74 8.29
CA SER A 317 18.51 -4.75 7.68
C SER A 317 18.74 -5.01 6.19
N LEU A 318 18.85 -6.29 5.80
CA LEU A 318 19.09 -6.70 4.41
C LEU A 318 17.91 -6.36 3.48
N MET A 319 16.70 -6.24 4.02
CA MET A 319 15.51 -5.87 3.24
C MET A 319 15.50 -4.39 2.79
N VAL A 320 16.35 -3.53 3.37
CA VAL A 320 16.39 -2.09 3.06
C VAL A 320 17.62 -1.70 2.23
N ASP A 321 18.64 -2.54 2.20
CA ASP A 321 19.95 -2.28 1.57
C ASP A 321 20.07 -2.73 0.11
N ASP A 322 18.96 -2.81 -0.62
CA ASP A 322 19.00 -3.01 -2.07
C ASP A 322 19.66 -1.80 -2.75
N GLN A 323 20.88 -2.03 -3.28
CA GLN A 323 21.48 -1.31 -4.39
C GLN A 323 22.16 -2.31 -5.33
#